data_AF-A0A1A7R9V1-F1
#
_entry.id   AF-A0A1A7R9V1-F1
#
_cell.length_a   1.000
_cell.length_b   1.000
_cell.length_c   1.000
_cell.angle_alpha   90.00
_cell.angle_beta   90.00
_cell.angle_gamma   90.00
#
_symmetry.space_group_name_H-M   'P 1'
#
loop_
_entity.id
_entity.type
_entity.pdbx_description
1 polymer ?
#
loop_
_entity_poly.entity_id
_entity_poly.type
_entity_poly.pdbx_seq_one_letter_code
_entity_poly.pdbx_strand_id
1 'polypeptide(L)'
;MINEYKKESRLLIQKALEQSFISVPAQFRQEFFRYQQAQLFKFFLQVNLVAQLAYFSYIFADWFMLPDIGFIAFLVKGSYTLCMTLITFAIYKYSKSNLVFDLMLPASIVGATAIWFWLVNLSQSPDVPIYLYASLVFIVLANLCI
;
A
#
# COMPACT_ATOMS: atom_id res chain seq x y z
N MET A 1 -39.40 -7.29 19.94
CA MET A 1 -38.51 -6.14 19.70
C MET A 1 -37.40 -6.40 18.67
N ILE A 2 -36.43 -7.31 18.91
CA ILE A 2 -35.29 -7.54 17.96
C ILE A 2 -35.76 -7.98 16.55
N ASN A 3 -36.83 -8.78 16.47
CA ASN A 3 -37.35 -9.30 15.20
C ASN A 3 -38.15 -8.26 14.37
N GLU A 4 -38.77 -7.27 15.01
CA GLU A 4 -39.48 -6.18 14.31
C GLU A 4 -38.50 -5.16 13.75
N TYR A 5 -37.49 -4.79 14.55
CA TYR A 5 -36.41 -3.89 14.11
C TYR A 5 -35.68 -4.43 12.86
N LYS A 6 -35.48 -5.76 12.81
CA LYS A 6 -34.88 -6.45 11.67
C LYS A 6 -35.80 -6.48 10.43
N LYS A 7 -37.12 -6.51 10.62
CA LYS A 7 -38.11 -6.42 9.52
C LYS A 7 -38.16 -5.02 8.93
N GLU A 8 -38.23 -3.99 9.75
CA GLU A 8 -38.22 -2.59 9.28
C GLU A 8 -36.92 -2.24 8.54
N SER A 9 -35.78 -2.65 9.11
CA SER A 9 -34.46 -2.43 8.48
C SER A 9 -34.36 -3.06 7.09
N ARG A 10 -34.89 -4.28 6.91
CA ARG A 10 -34.90 -4.97 5.61
C ARG A 10 -35.76 -4.24 4.59
N LEU A 11 -36.92 -3.74 4.99
CA LEU A 11 -37.86 -3.04 4.12
C LEU A 11 -37.27 -1.72 3.61
N LEU A 12 -36.54 -1.02 4.47
CA LEU A 12 -35.81 0.20 4.14
C LEU A 12 -34.64 -0.04 3.17
N ILE A 13 -33.91 -1.15 3.34
CA ILE A 13 -32.83 -1.56 2.43
C ILE A 13 -33.40 -1.98 1.06
N GLN A 14 -34.49 -2.74 1.05
CA GLN A 14 -35.15 -3.19 -0.18
C GLN A 14 -35.66 -2.00 -1.01
N LYS A 15 -36.28 -1.01 -0.35
CA LYS A 15 -36.75 0.21 -1.00
C LYS A 15 -35.60 1.07 -1.56
N ALA A 16 -34.43 1.05 -0.93
CA ALA A 16 -33.24 1.73 -1.44
C ALA A 16 -32.58 0.99 -2.63
N LEU A 17 -32.71 -0.34 -2.70
CA LEU A 17 -32.21 -1.18 -3.79
C LEU A 17 -33.04 -1.09 -5.07
N GLU A 18 -34.33 -0.74 -4.95
CA GLU A 18 -35.22 -0.54 -6.10
C GLU A 18 -34.94 0.76 -6.87
N GLN A 19 -34.10 1.65 -6.33
CA GLN A 19 -33.71 2.89 -7.00
C GLN A 19 -32.45 2.70 -7.85
N SER A 20 -32.48 3.22 -9.09
CA SER A 20 -31.34 3.12 -10.02
C SER A 20 -30.06 3.81 -9.52
N PHE A 21 -30.18 4.77 -8.60
CA PHE A 21 -29.05 5.37 -7.87
C PHE A 21 -29.16 5.01 -6.40
N ILE A 22 -28.51 3.91 -6.05
CA ILE A 22 -28.54 3.35 -4.71
C ILE A 22 -27.74 4.28 -3.78
N SER A 23 -28.43 4.89 -2.82
CA SER A 23 -27.81 5.70 -1.78
C SER A 23 -28.04 5.05 -0.42
N VAL A 24 -26.99 4.96 0.41
CA VAL A 24 -27.10 4.32 1.72
C VAL A 24 -28.08 5.12 2.59
N PRO A 25 -29.15 4.49 3.12
CA PRO A 25 -30.12 5.18 3.97
C PRO A 25 -29.43 5.88 5.14
N ALA A 26 -29.85 7.11 5.45
CA ALA A 26 -29.18 7.98 6.44
C ALA A 26 -28.98 7.28 7.80
N GLN A 27 -29.95 6.47 8.22
CA GLN A 27 -29.92 5.67 9.46
C GLN A 27 -28.82 4.59 9.50
N PHE A 28 -28.40 4.05 8.35
CA PHE A 28 -27.33 3.04 8.27
C PHE A 28 -25.98 3.63 7.84
N ARG A 29 -25.95 4.91 7.46
CA ARG A 29 -24.77 5.56 6.89
C ARG A 29 -23.58 5.54 7.84
N GLN A 30 -23.81 5.84 9.11
CA GLN A 30 -22.76 5.88 10.13
C GLN A 30 -22.19 4.48 10.41
N GLU A 31 -23.05 3.47 10.49
CA GLU A 31 -22.64 2.08 10.72
C GLU A 31 -21.91 1.50 9.49
N PHE A 32 -22.39 1.84 8.29
CA PHE A 32 -21.75 1.50 7.02
C PHE A 32 -20.35 2.11 6.92
N PHE A 33 -20.19 3.41 7.21
CA PHE A 33 -18.88 4.05 7.21
C PHE A 33 -17.93 3.43 8.22
N ARG A 34 -18.42 3.04 9.40
CA ARG A 34 -17.59 2.39 10.43
C ARG A 34 -17.12 1.00 9.97
N TYR A 35 -17.99 0.23 9.33
CA TYR A 35 -17.64 -1.07 8.75
C TYR A 35 -16.67 -0.93 7.56
N GLN A 36 -16.96 -0.01 6.64
CA GLN A 36 -16.14 0.29 5.47
C GLN A 36 -14.75 0.78 5.89
N GLN A 37 -14.66 1.66 6.89
CA GLN A 37 -13.40 2.15 7.43
C GLN A 37 -12.56 1.01 8.01
N ALA A 38 -13.15 0.07 8.74
CA ALA A 38 -12.43 -1.08 9.27
C ALA A 38 -11.92 -2.04 8.18
N GLN A 39 -12.71 -2.25 7.12
CA GLN A 39 -12.32 -3.03 5.94
C GLN A 39 -11.17 -2.36 5.16
N LEU A 40 -11.32 -1.07 4.84
CA LEU A 40 -10.32 -0.29 4.13
C LEU A 40 -8.99 -0.23 4.90
N PHE A 41 -9.04 -0.08 6.22
CA PHE A 41 -7.83 -0.02 7.04
C PHE A 41 -7.01 -1.33 6.97
N LYS A 42 -7.69 -2.49 6.96
CA LYS A 42 -7.03 -3.78 6.77
C LYS A 42 -6.45 -3.93 5.37
N PHE A 43 -7.22 -3.52 4.36
CA PHE A 43 -6.79 -3.54 2.97
C PHE A 43 -5.54 -2.67 2.77
N PHE A 44 -5.54 -1.43 3.27
CA PHE A 44 -4.38 -0.55 3.18
C PHE A 44 -3.14 -1.11 3.86
N LEU A 45 -3.30 -1.77 5.02
CA LEU A 45 -2.20 -2.45 5.70
C LEU A 45 -1.61 -3.56 4.82
N GLN A 46 -2.46 -4.38 4.20
CA GLN A 46 -2.02 -5.45 3.30
C GLN A 46 -1.27 -4.88 2.10
N VAL A 47 -1.80 -3.84 1.45
CA VAL A 47 -1.16 -3.20 0.30
C VAL A 47 0.20 -2.62 0.68
N ASN A 48 0.31 -1.92 1.82
CA ASN A 48 1.58 -1.38 2.28
C ASN A 48 2.62 -2.47 2.58
N LEU A 49 2.20 -3.58 3.21
CA LEU A 49 3.11 -4.70 3.48
C LEU A 49 3.56 -5.40 2.20
N VAL A 50 2.65 -5.60 1.24
CA VAL A 50 2.98 -6.18 -0.07
C VAL A 50 3.94 -5.27 -0.82
N ALA A 51 3.71 -3.96 -0.81
CA ALA A 51 4.61 -2.99 -1.44
C ALA A 51 6.01 -3.00 -0.81
N GLN A 52 6.10 -3.05 0.52
CA GLN A 52 7.37 -3.17 1.24
C GLN A 52 8.09 -4.49 0.91
N LEU A 53 7.35 -5.61 0.81
CA LEU A 53 7.91 -6.90 0.45
C LEU A 53 8.40 -6.92 -1.00
N ALA A 54 7.65 -6.33 -1.93
CA ALA A 54 8.05 -6.17 -3.33
C ALA A 54 9.30 -5.29 -3.46
N TYR A 55 9.41 -4.23 -2.68
CA TYR A 55 10.61 -3.40 -2.65
C TYR A 55 11.81 -4.15 -2.03
N PHE A 56 11.58 -4.96 -1.00
CA PHE A 56 12.61 -5.78 -0.40
C PHE A 56 13.11 -6.87 -1.35
N SER A 57 12.21 -7.53 -2.10
CA SER A 57 12.60 -8.55 -3.07
C SER A 57 13.48 -7.96 -4.20
N TYR A 58 13.31 -6.66 -4.47
CA TYR A 58 14.12 -5.92 -5.43
C TYR A 58 15.60 -5.82 -5.04
N ILE A 59 15.93 -5.92 -3.74
CA ILE A 59 17.33 -5.94 -3.26
C ILE A 59 18.09 -7.15 -3.83
N PHE A 60 17.42 -8.28 -4.04
CA PHE A 60 18.05 -9.45 -4.68
C PHE A 60 18.42 -9.18 -6.14
N ALA A 61 17.61 -8.40 -6.85
CA ALA A 61 17.94 -7.97 -8.21
C ALA A 61 19.15 -7.02 -8.23
N ASP A 62 19.23 -6.10 -7.27
CA ASP A 62 20.40 -5.22 -7.12
C ASP A 62 21.69 -6.00 -6.90
N TRP A 63 21.63 -7.02 -6.05
CA TRP A 63 22.81 -7.84 -5.73
C TRP A 63 23.35 -8.59 -6.95
N PHE A 64 22.46 -9.05 -7.84
CA PHE A 64 22.84 -9.81 -9.02
C PHE A 64 23.30 -8.90 -10.19
N MET A 65 22.63 -7.76 -10.40
CA MET A 65 22.89 -6.87 -11.54
C MET A 65 23.95 -5.80 -11.25
N LEU A 66 24.09 -5.37 -10.00
CA LEU A 66 24.96 -4.26 -9.61
C LEU A 66 25.86 -4.69 -8.45
N PRO A 67 26.82 -5.62 -8.69
CA PRO A 67 27.66 -6.18 -7.63
C PRO A 67 28.48 -5.13 -6.89
N ASP A 68 28.85 -4.03 -7.57
CA ASP A 68 29.66 -2.94 -7.01
C ASP A 68 28.96 -2.20 -5.86
N ILE A 69 27.62 -2.11 -5.91
CA ILE A 69 26.81 -1.40 -4.92
C ILE A 69 25.86 -2.32 -4.15
N GLY A 70 25.87 -3.63 -4.41
CA GLY A 70 24.91 -4.58 -3.84
C GLY A 70 24.86 -4.54 -2.31
N PHE A 71 26.02 -4.42 -1.65
CA PHE A 71 26.08 -4.33 -0.18
C PHE A 71 25.52 -3.00 0.37
N ILE A 72 25.82 -1.89 -0.30
CA ILE A 72 25.31 -0.55 0.08
C ILE A 72 23.79 -0.51 -0.16
N ALA A 73 23.33 -1.02 -1.31
CA ALA A 73 21.92 -1.12 -1.65
C ALA A 73 21.17 -1.97 -0.61
N PHE A 74 21.72 -3.12 -0.20
CA PHE A 74 21.15 -3.95 0.85
C PHE A 74 20.98 -3.18 2.17
N LEU A 75 22.02 -2.48 2.63
CA LEU A 75 21.96 -1.73 3.88
C LEU A 75 20.96 -0.57 3.82
N VAL A 76 20.99 0.23 2.75
CA VAL A 76 20.16 1.44 2.63
C VAL A 76 18.71 1.07 2.37
N LYS A 77 18.43 0.19 1.40
CA LYS A 77 17.06 -0.25 1.12
C LYS A 77 16.50 -1.10 2.25
N GLY A 78 17.32 -1.95 2.88
CA GLY A 78 16.92 -2.76 4.03
C GLY A 78 16.54 -1.92 5.24
N SER A 79 17.39 -0.96 5.62
CA SER A 79 17.10 -0.03 6.73
C SER A 79 15.86 0.84 6.43
N TYR A 80 15.73 1.36 5.20
CA TYR A 80 14.55 2.12 4.78
C TYR A 80 13.26 1.29 4.88
N THR A 81 13.28 0.06 4.35
CA THR A 81 12.13 -0.85 4.40
C THR A 81 11.74 -1.14 5.85
N LEU A 82 12.72 -1.44 6.71
CA LEU A 82 12.49 -1.69 8.13
C LEU A 82 11.87 -0.46 8.83
N CYS A 83 12.41 0.73 8.59
CA CYS A 83 11.84 1.98 9.11
C CYS A 83 10.40 2.18 8.64
N MET A 84 10.11 1.96 7.35
CA MET A 84 8.75 2.11 6.82
C MET A 84 7.79 1.08 7.41
N THR A 85 8.19 -0.18 7.57
CA THR A 85 7.38 -1.21 8.23
C THR A 85 7.05 -0.84 9.68
N LEU A 86 8.04 -0.33 10.43
CA LEU A 86 7.84 0.14 11.80
C LEU A 86 6.87 1.32 11.86
N ILE A 87 6.98 2.27 10.92
CA ILE A 87 6.06 3.40 10.81
C ILE A 87 4.65 2.91 10.48
N THR A 88 4.49 2.01 9.51
CA THR A 88 3.18 1.40 9.17
C THR A 88 2.56 0.73 10.40
N PHE A 89 3.35 -0.01 11.17
CA PHE A 89 2.88 -0.65 12.39
C PHE A 89 2.52 0.36 13.49
N ALA A 90 3.31 1.43 13.64
CA ALA A 90 3.02 2.50 14.59
C ALA A 90 1.72 3.24 14.24
N ILE A 91 1.49 3.57 12.96
CA ILE A 91 0.24 4.20 12.53
C ILE A 91 -0.95 3.25 12.75
N TYR A 92 -0.77 1.96 12.45
CA TYR A 92 -1.77 0.92 12.71
C TYR A 92 -2.16 0.86 14.20
N LYS A 93 -1.18 0.93 15.10
CA LYS A 93 -1.38 0.83 16.55
C LYS A 93 -1.91 2.12 17.19
N TYR A 94 -1.38 3.28 16.81
CA TYR A 94 -1.57 4.53 17.53
C TYR A 94 -2.52 5.53 16.85
N SER A 95 -2.43 5.69 15.53
CA SER A 95 -3.07 6.84 14.87
C SER A 95 -4.51 6.54 14.46
N LYS A 96 -4.81 5.30 14.02
CA LYS A 96 -6.13 4.87 13.47
C LYS A 96 -6.74 5.85 12.45
N SER A 97 -5.94 6.78 11.93
CA SER A 97 -6.36 7.80 10.98
C SER A 97 -6.14 7.25 9.58
N ASN A 98 -7.24 7.08 8.85
CA ASN A 98 -7.18 6.56 7.48
C ASN A 98 -6.38 7.47 6.55
N LEU A 99 -6.44 8.78 6.74
CA LEU A 99 -5.77 9.76 5.87
C LEU A 99 -4.24 9.62 5.94
N VAL A 100 -3.70 9.44 7.14
CA VAL A 100 -2.25 9.28 7.34
C VAL A 100 -1.78 7.97 6.72
N PHE A 101 -2.60 6.93 6.82
CA PHE A 101 -2.31 5.62 6.24
C PHE A 101 -2.33 5.66 4.70
N ASP A 102 -3.27 6.40 4.13
CA ASP A 102 -3.40 6.60 2.68
C ASP A 102 -2.23 7.42 2.11
N LEU A 103 -1.80 8.49 2.79
CA LEU A 103 -0.60 9.26 2.38
C LEU A 103 0.72 8.49 2.57
N MET A 104 0.74 7.47 3.44
CA MET A 104 1.98 6.77 3.76
C MET A 104 2.55 6.01 2.55
N LEU A 105 1.66 5.40 1.76
CA LEU A 105 2.03 4.63 0.57
C LEU A 105 2.73 5.50 -0.48
N PRO A 106 2.14 6.61 -1.00
CA PRO A 106 2.82 7.47 -1.97
C PRO A 106 4.09 8.11 -1.39
N ALA A 107 4.10 8.50 -0.11
CA ALA A 107 5.31 9.02 0.53
C ALA A 107 6.44 7.98 0.55
N SER A 108 6.12 6.72 0.84
CA SER A 108 7.07 5.61 0.81
C SER A 108 7.64 5.36 -0.58
N ILE A 109 6.80 5.48 -1.61
CA ILE A 109 7.20 5.29 -3.00
C ILE A 109 8.18 6.39 -3.41
N VAL A 110 7.88 7.65 -3.10
CA VAL A 110 8.78 8.78 -3.41
C VAL A 110 10.14 8.60 -2.74
N GLY A 111 10.18 8.20 -1.47
CA GLY A 111 11.44 7.95 -0.76
C GLY A 111 12.22 6.77 -1.33
N ALA A 112 11.54 5.66 -1.64
CA ALA A 112 12.14 4.50 -2.29
C ALA A 112 12.73 4.85 -3.67
N THR A 113 12.00 5.64 -4.48
CA THR A 113 12.47 6.13 -5.78
C THR A 113 13.70 7.01 -5.64
N ALA A 114 13.73 7.92 -4.66
CA ALA A 114 14.89 8.77 -4.41
C ALA A 114 16.14 7.94 -4.03
N ILE A 115 15.98 6.95 -3.15
CA ILE A 115 17.06 6.02 -2.77
C ILE A 115 17.54 5.23 -3.98
N TRP A 116 16.63 4.72 -4.80
CA TRP A 116 16.97 3.97 -6.01
C TRP A 116 17.75 4.82 -7.01
N PHE A 117 17.29 6.04 -7.30
CA PHE A 117 18.02 6.97 -8.18
C PHE A 117 19.42 7.29 -7.65
N TRP A 118 19.55 7.52 -6.35
CA TRP A 118 20.84 7.80 -5.74
C TRP A 118 21.81 6.62 -5.84
N LEU A 119 21.33 5.39 -5.60
CA LEU A 119 22.14 4.18 -5.76
C LEU A 119 22.57 3.96 -7.21
N VAL A 120 21.67 4.14 -8.17
CA VAL A 120 22.00 4.03 -9.60
C VAL A 120 23.08 5.03 -10.00
N ASN A 121 22.99 6.27 -9.51
CA ASN A 121 23.98 7.32 -9.81
C ASN A 121 25.36 7.02 -9.19
N LEU A 122 25.39 6.30 -8.07
CA LEU A 122 26.63 5.88 -7.42
C LEU A 122 27.32 4.73 -8.16
N SER A 123 26.57 3.90 -8.88
CA SER A 123 27.13 2.74 -9.59
C SER A 123 27.93 3.15 -10.83
N GLN A 124 29.10 2.54 -11.00
CA GLN A 124 29.93 2.68 -12.20
C GLN A 124 29.79 1.48 -13.16
N SER A 125 28.84 0.57 -12.89
CA SER A 125 28.68 -0.64 -13.68
C SER A 125 28.22 -0.30 -15.12
N PRO A 126 28.76 -0.98 -16.15
CA PRO A 126 28.28 -0.83 -17.52
C PRO A 126 26.83 -1.32 -17.70
N ASP A 127 26.31 -2.11 -16.76
CA ASP A 127 24.96 -2.70 -16.83
C ASP A 127 23.85 -1.79 -16.30
N VAL A 128 24.19 -0.58 -15.83
CA VAL A 128 23.22 0.42 -15.34
C VAL A 128 22.04 0.67 -16.30
N PRO A 129 22.23 0.81 -17.64
CA PRO A 129 21.12 1.02 -18.57
C PRO A 129 20.15 -0.17 -18.63
N ILE A 130 20.68 -1.41 -18.59
CA ILE A 130 19.88 -2.64 -18.61
C ILE A 130 19.09 -2.76 -17.31
N TYR A 131 19.76 -2.47 -16.19
CA TYR A 131 19.13 -2.45 -14.88
C TYR A 131 17.99 -1.42 -14.81
N LEU A 132 18.18 -0.19 -15.30
CA LEU A 132 17.11 0.83 -15.35
C LEU A 132 15.88 0.33 -16.13
N TYR A 133 16.09 -0.30 -17.28
CA TYR A 133 15.00 -0.84 -18.09
C TYR A 133 14.27 -1.98 -17.36
N ALA A 134 15.00 -2.95 -16.81
CA ALA A 134 14.45 -4.06 -16.04
C ALA A 134 13.70 -3.57 -14.78
N SER A 135 14.20 -2.53 -14.13
CA SER A 135 13.56 -1.88 -12.98
C SER A 135 12.17 -1.36 -13.31
N LEU A 136 12.05 -0.60 -14.41
CA LEU A 136 10.78 -0.02 -14.83
C LEU A 136 9.75 -1.10 -15.16
N VAL A 137 10.17 -2.15 -15.88
CA VAL A 137 9.29 -3.30 -16.18
C VAL A 137 8.81 -3.96 -14.89
N PHE A 138 9.71 -4.21 -13.93
CA PHE A 138 9.36 -4.82 -12.66
C PHE A 138 8.38 -3.95 -11.85
N ILE A 139 8.61 -2.63 -11.78
CA ILE A 139 7.72 -1.69 -11.08
C ILE A 139 6.34 -1.69 -11.73
N VAL A 140 6.26 -1.62 -13.06
CA VAL A 140 4.96 -1.64 -13.78
C VAL A 140 4.22 -2.96 -13.53
N LEU A 141 4.91 -4.10 -13.62
CA LEU A 141 4.32 -5.42 -13.36
C LEU A 141 3.84 -5.55 -11.91
N ALA A 142 4.63 -5.09 -10.94
CA ALA A 142 4.25 -5.12 -9.54
C ALA A 142 2.99 -4.28 -9.26
N ASN A 143 2.81 -3.15 -9.95
CA ASN A 143 1.62 -2.31 -9.83
C ASN A 143 0.40 -2.85 -10.60
N LEU A 144 0.60 -3.64 -11.66
CA LEU A 144 -0.50 -4.26 -12.44
C LEU A 144 -1.11 -5.48 -11.75
N CYS A 145 -0.36 -6.12 -10.86
CA CYS A 145 -0.79 -7.28 -10.07
C CYS A 145 -1.55 -6.92 -8.78
N ILE A 146 -1.74 -5.63 -8.50
CA ILE A 146 -2.46 -5.09 -7.34
C ILE A 146 -3.76 -4.44 -7.83
#